data_AF-A0AAE3ZPY7-F1
#
_entry.id   AF-A0AAE3ZPY7-F1
#
_cell.length_a   1.000
_cell.length_b   1.000
_cell.length_c   1.000
_cell.angle_alpha   90.00
_cell.angle_beta   90.00
_cell.angle_gamma   90.00
#
_symmetry.space_group_name_H-M   'P 1'
#
loop_
_entity.id
_entity.type
_entity.pdbx_description
1 polymer ?
#
loop_
_entity_poly.entity_id
_entity_poly.type
_entity_poly.pdbx_seq_one_letter_code
_entity_poly.pdbx_strand_id
1 'polypeptide(L)' 'MADERDALTAATRQYEQTEVAHESARQQAIQAVLDALRVGIGPAEVERLSPFSGAYIRKLARENGIPAAPPGPKRTSA' A
#
# COMPACT_ATOMS: atom_id res chain seq x y z
N MET A 1 -2.93 3.24 41.98
CA MET A 1 -1.51 2.86 41.72
C MET A 1 -1.37 1.53 40.98
N ALA A 2 -2.17 0.49 41.28
CA ALA A 2 -2.28 -0.69 40.41
C ALA A 2 -3.09 -0.34 39.14
N ASP A 3 -4.16 0.43 39.31
CA ASP A 3 -5.09 0.83 38.24
C ASP A 3 -4.42 1.55 37.06
N GLU A 4 -3.46 2.46 37.30
CA GLU A 4 -2.80 3.20 36.23
C GLU A 4 -1.80 2.33 35.45
N ARG A 5 -1.13 1.39 36.13
CA ARG A 5 -0.22 0.43 35.48
C ARG A 5 -0.99 -0.60 34.67
N ASP A 6 -2.13 -1.05 35.18
CA ASP A 6 -3.01 -1.99 34.49
C ASP A 6 -3.69 -1.31 33.29
N ALA A 7 -4.13 -0.06 33.44
CA ALA A 7 -4.67 0.74 32.34
C ALA A 7 -3.62 0.97 31.23
N LEU A 8 -2.38 1.30 31.59
CA LEU A 8 -1.28 1.43 30.63
C LEU A 8 -1.03 0.10 29.91
N THR A 9 -0.98 -1.02 30.63
CA THR A 9 -0.76 -2.34 30.04
C THR A 9 -1.88 -2.71 29.06
N ALA A 10 -3.13 -2.45 29.41
CA ALA A 10 -4.28 -2.69 28.54
C ALA A 10 -4.22 -1.81 27.27
N ALA A 11 -3.91 -0.51 27.42
CA ALA A 11 -3.78 0.41 26.29
C ALA A 11 -2.64 0.00 25.34
N THR A 12 -1.48 -0.40 25.87
CA THR A 12 -0.35 -0.88 25.06
C THR A 12 -0.70 -2.15 24.29
N ARG A 13 -1.37 -3.12 24.93
CA ARG A 13 -1.83 -4.34 24.23
C ARG A 13 -2.80 -4.02 23.10
N GLN A 14 -3.74 -3.09 23.31
CA GLN A 14 -4.67 -2.67 22.26
C GLN A 14 -3.93 -1.98 21.09
N TYR A 15 -2.94 -1.14 21.41
CA TYR A 15 -2.10 -0.50 20.42
C TYR A 15 -1.33 -1.54 19.58
N GLU A 16 -0.65 -2.48 20.22
CA GLU A 16 0.09 -3.55 19.55
C GLU A 16 -0.82 -4.39 18.63
N GLN A 17 -2.01 -4.74 19.10
CA GLN A 17 -2.99 -5.48 18.28
C GLN A 17 -3.43 -4.68 17.06
N THR A 18 -3.63 -3.37 17.23
CA THR A 18 -4.00 -2.48 16.14
C THR A 18 -2.88 -2.35 15.12
N GLU A 19 -1.62 -2.23 15.57
CA GLU A 19 -0.45 -2.19 14.70
C GLU A 19 -0.30 -3.48 13.88
N VAL A 20 -0.53 -4.65 14.50
CA VAL A 20 -0.53 -5.93 13.79
C VAL A 20 -1.62 -5.98 12.73
N ALA A 21 -2.84 -5.55 13.06
CA ALA A 21 -3.94 -5.51 12.11
C ALA A 21 -3.67 -4.51 10.96
N HIS A 22 -3.10 -3.35 11.28
CA HIS A 22 -2.73 -2.32 10.31
C HIS A 22 -1.63 -2.82 9.37
N GLU A 23 -0.59 -3.46 9.88
CA GLU A 23 0.48 -4.03 9.04
C GLU A 23 -0.06 -5.15 8.14
N SER A 24 -0.96 -6.00 8.65
CA SER A 24 -1.62 -7.02 7.81
C SER A 24 -2.45 -6.38 6.69
N ALA A 25 -3.26 -5.36 7.01
CA ALA A 25 -4.04 -4.63 6.01
C ALA A 25 -3.14 -3.94 4.96
N ARG A 26 -2.02 -3.37 5.40
CA ARG A 26 -1.01 -2.75 4.53
C ARG A 26 -0.40 -3.76 3.56
N GLN A 27 -0.04 -4.95 4.04
CA GLN A 27 0.50 -6.03 3.21
C GLN A 27 -0.53 -6.52 2.18
N GLN A 28 -1.79 -6.69 2.59
CA GLN A 28 -2.88 -7.04 1.67
C GLN A 28 -3.07 -5.99 0.58
N ALA A 29 -3.03 -4.70 0.92
CA ALA A 29 -3.11 -3.62 -0.05
C ALA A 29 -1.93 -3.61 -1.04
N ILE A 30 -0.70 -3.88 -0.56
CA ILE A 30 0.48 -4.02 -1.43
C ILE A 30 0.31 -5.20 -2.39
N GLN A 31 -0.17 -6.34 -1.90
CA GLN A 31 -0.41 -7.51 -2.74
C GLN A 31 -1.44 -7.22 -3.83
N ALA A 32 -2.56 -6.58 -3.48
CA ALA A 32 -3.58 -6.17 -4.45
C ALA A 32 -3.04 -5.20 -5.51
N VAL A 33 -2.16 -4.26 -5.12
CA VAL A 33 -1.45 -3.36 -6.05
C VAL A 33 -0.59 -4.15 -7.03
N LEU A 34 0.20 -5.11 -6.55
CA LEU A 34 1.06 -5.92 -7.41
C LEU A 34 0.23 -6.76 -8.39
N ASP A 35 -0.88 -7.33 -7.93
CA ASP A 35 -1.76 -8.13 -8.78
C ASP A 35 -2.46 -7.26 -9.83
N ALA A 36 -2.92 -6.06 -9.47
CA ALA A 36 -3.44 -5.07 -10.42
C ALA A 36 -2.42 -4.71 -11.50
N LEU A 37 -1.17 -4.46 -11.13
CA LEU A 37 -0.10 -4.16 -12.07
C LEU A 37 0.22 -5.35 -12.98
N ARG A 38 0.22 -6.59 -12.46
CA ARG A 38 0.47 -7.81 -13.24
C ARG A 38 -0.59 -8.07 -14.30
N VAL A 39 -1.85 -7.74 -14.03
CA VAL A 39 -2.94 -7.84 -15.03
C VAL A 39 -3.01 -6.63 -15.97
N GLY A 40 -2.06 -5.70 -15.87
CA GLY A 40 -1.90 -4.58 -16.80
C GLY A 40 -2.64 -3.30 -16.41
N ILE A 41 -3.18 -3.18 -15.19
CA ILE A 41 -3.73 -1.92 -14.71
C ILE A 41 -2.58 -0.93 -14.53
N GLY A 42 -2.67 0.21 -15.22
CA GLY A 42 -1.59 1.20 -15.24
C GLY A 42 -1.32 1.84 -13.87
N PRO A 43 -0.08 2.22 -13.55
CA PRO A 43 0.28 2.80 -12.25
C PRO A 43 -0.55 4.02 -11.82
N ALA A 44 -1.02 4.83 -12.77
CA ALA A 44 -1.86 6.00 -12.48
C ALA A 44 -3.29 5.64 -12.06
N GLU A 45 -3.82 4.51 -12.54
CA GLU A 45 -5.13 4.00 -12.09
C GLU A 45 -4.98 3.33 -10.72
N VAL A 46 -3.91 2.55 -10.53
CA VAL A 46 -3.60 1.94 -9.23
C VAL A 46 -3.40 3.02 -8.14
N GLU A 47 -2.79 4.16 -8.47
CA GLU A 47 -2.64 5.30 -7.55
C GLU A 47 -4.00 5.91 -7.15
N ARG A 48 -4.99 5.95 -8.05
CA ARG A 48 -6.34 6.43 -7.71
C ARG A 48 -7.12 5.47 -6.81
N LEU A 49 -6.84 4.17 -6.92
CA LEU A 49 -7.58 3.11 -6.24
C LEU A 49 -6.95 2.66 -4.92
N SER A 50 -5.72 3.10 -4.62
CA SER A 50 -4.95 2.63 -3.48
C SER A 50 -4.51 3.79 -2.58
N PRO A 51 -4.15 3.52 -1.30
CA PRO A 51 -3.65 4.55 -0.40
C PRO A 51 -2.20 4.98 -0.72
N PHE A 52 -1.61 4.49 -1.81
CA PHE A 52 -0.20 4.65 -2.12
C PHE A 52 0.04 5.69 -3.20
N SER A 53 1.14 6.43 -3.05
CA SER A 53 1.60 7.35 -4.10
C SER A 53 2.08 6.59 -5.34
N GLY A 54 1.95 7.21 -6.51
CA GLY A 54 2.41 6.64 -7.76
C GLY A 54 3.91 6.38 -7.78
N ALA A 55 4.69 7.18 -7.04
CA ALA A 55 6.12 6.93 -6.85
C ALA A 55 6.37 5.60 -6.11
N TYR A 56 5.60 5.33 -5.05
CA TYR A 56 5.71 4.08 -4.30
C TYR A 56 5.25 2.88 -5.14
N ILE A 57 4.16 3.01 -5.88
CA ILE A 57 3.66 1.97 -6.78
C ILE A 57 4.70 1.61 -7.85
N ARG A 58 5.33 2.61 -8.48
CA ARG A 58 6.40 2.37 -9.46
C ARG A 58 7.63 1.71 -8.83
N LYS A 59 7.95 2.03 -7.58
CA LYS A 59 9.01 1.34 -6.83
C LYS A 59 8.65 -0.13 -6.61
N LEU A 60 7.44 -0.43 -6.11
CA LEU A 60 6.95 -1.79 -5.91
C LEU A 60 6.98 -2.61 -7.20
N ALA A 61 6.56 -2.02 -8.33
CA ALA A 61 6.60 -2.67 -9.64
C ALA A 61 8.03 -3.11 -10.02
N ARG A 62 9.01 -2.21 -9.86
CA ARG A 62 10.43 -2.48 -10.18
C ARG A 62 11.02 -3.56 -9.29
N GLU A 63 10.76 -3.49 -7.99
CA GLU A 63 11.26 -4.46 -7.00
C GLU A 63 10.69 -5.87 -7.23
N ASN A 64 9.49 -5.97 -7.81
CA ASN A 64 8.83 -7.23 -8.13
C ASN A 64 8.97 -7.65 -9.60
N GLY A 65 9.84 -6.99 -10.37
CA GLY A 65 10.09 -7.33 -11.78
C GLY A 65 8.90 -7.14 -12.71
N ILE A 66 7.91 -6.32 -12.33
CA ILE A 66 6.74 -6.03 -13.15
C ILE A 66 7.14 -4.98 -14.19
N PRO A 67 7.03 -5.27 -15.50
CA PRO A 67 7.41 -4.33 -16.54
C PRO A 67 6.57 -3.05 -16.44
N ALA A 68 7.21 -1.92 -16.72
CA ALA A 68 6.49 -0.65 -16.77
C ALA A 68 5.38 -0.73 -17.83
N ALA A 69 4.19 -0.25 -17.48
CA ALA A 69 3.14 -0.06 -18.47
C ALA A 69 3.70 0.81 -19.62
N PRO A 70 3.43 0.45 -20.88
CA PRO A 70 3.91 1.23 -22.01
C PRO A 70 3.49 2.70 -21.85
N PRO A 71 4.34 3.66 -22.26
CA PRO A 71 3.98 5.07 -22.22
C PRO A 71 2.62 5.25 -22.90
N GLY A 72 1.66 5.88 -22.21
CA GLY A 72 0.39 6.22 -22.82
C GLY A 72 0.61 7.03 -24.10
N PRO A 73 -0.33 6.98 -25.07
CA PRO A 73 -0.19 7.73 -26.31
C PRO A 73 0.15 9.19 -25.98
N LYS A 74 1.31 9.66 -26.45
CA LYS A 74 1.68 11.07 -26.34
C LYS A 74 0.52 11.84 -26.96
N ARG A 75 -0.15 12.66 -26.17
CA ARG A 75 -1.02 13.70 -26.71
C ARG A 75 -0.09 14.62 -27.52
N THR A 76 0.02 14.35 -28.82
CA THR A 76 0.47 15.36 -29.78
C THR A 76 -0.58 16.45 -29.71
N SER A 77 -0.30 17.48 -28.92
CA SER A 77 -0.96 18.77 -29.08
C SER A 77 -0.64 19.26 -30.49
N ALA A 78 -1.64 19.19 -31.36
CA ALA A 78 -1.69 19.86 -32.65
C ALA A 78 -2.04 21.33 -32.46
#